data_AF-A0A9E5N1W7-F1
#
_entry.id   AF-A0A9E5N1W7-F1
#
_cell.length_a   1.000
_cell.length_b   1.000
_cell.length_c   1.000
_cell.angle_alpha   90.00
_cell.angle_beta   90.00
_cell.angle_gamma   90.00
#
_symmetry.space_group_name_H-M   'P 1'
#
loop_
_entity.id
_entity.type
_entity.pdbx_description
1 polymer ?
#
loop_
_entity_poly.entity_id
_entity_poly.type
_entity_poly.pdbx_seq_one_letter_code
_entity_poly.pdbx_strand_id
1 'polypeptide(L)' 'VGDLYLLGCGLIGEFCGYKSGHGSNNALLRRLLADPEAFEIVSFADEADAPTGLATPVVAN' A
#
# COMPACT_ATOMS: atom_id res chain seq x y z
N VAL A 1 3.16 -7.89 -4.89
CA VAL A 1 1.98 -7.16 -4.39
C VAL A 1 1.56 -7.63 -2.99
N GLY A 2 1.54 -8.93 -2.68
CA GLY A 2 1.12 -9.45 -1.37
C GLY A 2 1.79 -8.82 -0.14
N ASP A 3 3.11 -8.57 -0.17
CA ASP A 3 3.82 -7.99 0.98
C ASP A 3 3.40 -6.53 1.27
N LEU A 4 3.02 -5.75 0.26
CA LEU A 4 2.59 -4.35 0.42
C LEU A 4 1.22 -4.26 1.10
N TYR A 5 0.40 -5.31 0.96
CA TYR A 5 -0.88 -5.45 1.63
C TYR A 5 -0.75 -5.61 3.15
N LEU A 6 0.46 -5.88 3.67
CA LEU A 6 0.73 -5.93 5.11
C LEU A 6 0.53 -4.58 5.81
N LEU A 7 0.38 -3.48 5.07
CA LEU A 7 0.02 -2.17 5.61
C LEU A 7 -1.41 -2.13 6.18
N GLY A 8 -2.28 -3.08 5.82
CA GLY A 8 -3.67 -3.15 6.31
C GLY A 8 -4.63 -2.15 5.66
N CYS A 9 -4.14 -1.34 4.72
CA CYS A 9 -4.91 -0.40 3.91
C CYS A 9 -4.48 -0.46 2.43
N GLY A 10 -5.33 0.04 1.53
CA GLY A 10 -4.94 0.23 0.14
C GLY A 10 -3.83 1.28 0.02
N LEU A 11 -2.81 0.99 -0.78
CA LEU A 11 -1.71 1.93 -1.04
C LEU A 11 -2.05 2.77 -2.27
N ILE A 12 -2.18 4.08 -2.09
CA ILE A 12 -2.17 5.05 -3.19
C ILE A 12 -0.73 5.54 -3.35
N GLY A 13 -0.06 5.11 -4.41
CA GLY A 13 1.32 5.47 -4.66
C GLY A 13 1.98 4.57 -5.70
N GLU A 14 3.27 4.78 -5.92
CA GLU A 14 4.08 3.99 -6.85
C GLU A 14 5.06 3.11 -6.08
N PHE A 15 5.14 1.82 -6.45
CA PHE A 15 6.17 0.90 -5.96
C PHE A 15 7.03 0.42 -7.14
N CYS A 16 8.33 0.66 -7.05
CA CYS A 16 9.32 0.12 -7.97
C CYS A 16 10.29 -0.81 -7.24
N GLY A 17 10.31 -2.09 -7.62
CA GLY A 17 11.23 -3.07 -7.06
C GLY A 17 12.14 -3.66 -8.14
N TYR A 18 13.46 -3.53 -7.98
CA TYR A 18 14.45 -4.19 -8.85
C TYR A 18 15.06 -5.41 -8.14
N LYS A 19 14.77 -6.62 -8.63
CA LYS A 19 15.15 -7.91 -8.00
C LYS A 19 14.76 -7.97 -6.52
N SER A 20 13.64 -7.32 -6.16
CA SER A 20 13.18 -7.22 -4.78
C SER A 20 12.60 -8.55 -4.29
N GLY A 21 12.93 -8.94 -3.06
CA GLY A 21 12.34 -10.09 -2.37
C GLY A 21 11.60 -9.67 -1.10
N HIS A 22 11.03 -10.64 -0.38
CA HIS A 22 10.23 -10.39 0.83
C HIS A 22 10.96 -9.54 1.88
N GLY A 23 12.25 -9.80 2.10
CA GLY A 23 13.05 -9.01 3.05
C GLY A 23 13.18 -7.54 2.63
N SER A 24 13.44 -7.30 1.34
CA SER A 24 13.58 -5.95 0.78
C SER A 24 12.26 -5.16 0.85
N ASN A 25 11.13 -5.82 0.56
CA ASN A 25 9.80 -5.22 0.66
C ASN A 25 9.46 -4.87 2.12
N ASN A 26 9.74 -5.78 3.06
CA ASN A 26 9.48 -5.53 4.47
C ASN A 26 10.33 -4.39 5.03
N ALA A 27 11.60 -4.29 4.64
CA ALA A 27 12.47 -3.18 5.03
C ALA A 27 11.97 -1.83 4.50
N LEU A 28 11.50 -1.79 3.25
CA LEU A 28 10.87 -0.60 2.67
C LEU A 28 9.64 -0.17 3.49
N LEU A 29 8.74 -1.10 3.80
CA LEU A 29 7.54 -0.81 4.59
C LEU A 29 7.87 -0.31 5.99
N ARG A 30 8.83 -0.93 6.67
CA ARG A 30 9.30 -0.46 7.98
C ARG A 30 9.87 0.95 7.91
N ARG A 31 10.61 1.28 6.86
CA ARG A 31 11.16 2.62 6.68
C ARG A 31 10.05 3.65 6.41
N LEU A 32 9.07 3.31 5.58
CA LEU A 32 7.91 4.17 5.33
C LEU A 32 7.14 4.45 6.62
N LEU A 33 6.84 3.41 7.41
CA LEU A 33 6.11 3.57 8.67
C LEU A 33 6.91 4.29 9.77
N ALA A 34 8.24 4.28 9.69
CA ALA A 34 9.11 5.00 10.61
C ALA A 34 9.18 6.51 10.33
N ASP A 35 8.68 6.97 9.17
CA ASP A 35 8.66 8.36 8.76
C ASP A 35 7.22 8.81 8.46
N PRO A 36 6.48 9.28 9.48
CA PRO A 36 5.09 9.71 9.33
C PRO A 36 4.88 10.87 8.34
N GLU A 37 5.92 11.65 8.04
CA GLU A 37 5.84 12.74 7.06
C GLU A 37 5.96 12.21 5.61
N ALA A 38 6.36 10.95 5.43
CA ALA A 38 6.49 10.31 4.13
C ALA A 38 5.18 9.71 3.59
N PHE A 39 4.10 9.73 4.37
CA PHE A 39 2.79 9.26 3.94
C PHE A 39 1.65 10.01 4.62
N GLU A 40 0.46 9.93 4.03
CA GLU A 40 -0.78 10.41 4.64
C GLU A 40 -1.84 9.30 4.63
N ILE A 41 -2.69 9.31 5.66
CA ILE A 41 -3.85 8.41 5.72
C ILE A 41 -5.06 9.20 5.23
N VAL A 42 -5.60 8.80 4.08
CA VAL A 42 -6.80 9.40 3.48
C VAL A 42 -7.97 8.43 3.54
N SER A 43 -9.18 8.97 3.73
CA SER A 43 -10.44 8.22 3.70
C SER A 43 -11.38 8.86 2.70
N PHE A 44 -12.02 8.04 1.86
CA PHE A 44 -13.03 8.48 0.92
C PHE A 44 -14.41 8.12 1.48
N ALA A 45 -15.33 9.09 1.49
CA ALA A 45 -16.70 8.86 1.94
C ALA A 45 -17.50 8.06 0.89
N ASP A 46 -17.26 8.35 -0.38
CA ASP A 46 -17.89 7.70 -1.52
C ASP A 46 -16.85 6.99 -2.39
N GLU A 47 -17.22 5.82 -2.93
CA GLU A 47 -16.34 5.01 -3.79
C GLU A 47 -15.95 5.75 -5.07
N ALA A 48 -16.81 6.65 -5.56
CA ALA A 48 -16.56 7.48 -6.72
C ALA A 48 -15.40 8.49 -6.53
N ASP A 49 -15.08 8.84 -5.28
CA ASP A 49 -13.98 9.76 -4.96
C ASP A 49 -12.64 9.00 -4.83
N ALA A 50 -12.68 7.68 -4.68
CA ALA A 50 -11.49 6.86 -4.55
C ALA A 50 -10.83 6.60 -5.93
N PRO A 51 -9.49 6.50 -5.99
CA PRO A 51 -8.81 6.13 -7.22
C PRO A 51 -9.30 4.78 -7.76
N THR A 52 -9.44 4.70 -9.09
CA THR A 52 -9.89 3.47 -9.75
C THR A 52 -8.96 2.30 -9.43
N GLY A 53 -9.52 1.20 -8.92
CA GLY A 53 -8.77 -0.01 -8.56
C GLY A 53 -8.40 -0.15 -7.09
N LEU A 54 -8.71 0.82 -6.22
CA LEU A 54 -8.54 0.71 -4.77
C LEU A 54 -9.71 -0.01 -4.08
N ALA A 55 -10.90 0.08 -4.65
CA ALA A 55 -12.18 -0.16 -3.97
C ALA A 55 -12.58 -1.63 -3.77
N THR A 56 -11.85 -2.59 -4.32
CA THR A 56 -12.22 -4.01 -4.17
C THR A 56 -11.06 -4.82 -3.59
N PRO A 57 -11.15 -5.28 -2.32
CA PRO A 57 -10.28 -6.34 -1.87
C PRO A 57 -10.58 -7.57 -2.72
N VAL A 58 -9.58 -8.03 -3.49
CA VAL A 58 -9.64 -9.36 -4.10
C VAL A 58 -9.53 -10.36 -2.95
N VAL A 59 -10.67 -10.80 -2.44
CA VAL A 59 -10.72 -11.93 -1.53
C VAL A 59 -10.35 -13.15 -2.36
N ALA A 60 -9.13 -13.66 -2.18
CA ALA A 60 -8.71 -14.92 -2.75
C ALA A 60 -9.46 -16.04 -2.03
N ASN A 61 -10.45 -16.63 -2.71
CA ASN A 61 -11.08 -17.90 -2.31
C ASN A 61 -10.18 -19.09 -2.63
#